data_AF-A0A8R7NZV7-F1
#
_entry.id   AF-A0A8R7NZV7-F1
#
_cell.length_a   1.000
_cell.length_b   1.000
_cell.length_c   1.000
_cell.angle_alpha   90.00
_cell.angle_beta   90.00
_cell.angle_gamma   90.00
#
_symmetry.space_group_name_H-M   'P 1'
#
loop_
_entity.id
_entity.type
_entity.pdbx_description
1 polymer ?
#
loop_
_entity_poly.entity_id
_entity_poly.type
_entity_poly.pdbx_seq_one_letter_code
_entity_poly.pdbx_strand_id
1 'polypeptide(L)'
;MRALAAAAATAVVAAPTPARLLVSARRAAPRFGHCRASPFARSLRSACYASTTMGDETSTSASGSAQEPAAPAMQGAGSVKQQISNLAALSLRATVPEVDVEPIVEVCTGKFGDYQCNNAMGLWSKVKGSGTSFKNPNAIGQAIAKNLPACDVIESASVAGPGFVNIVLSKSWVAKRIQDMLVNGIKTWAPILPVKRVVLDFSSPNIAKEMHVGHLRSTIIGDTLARMFEFSNVEVLRRNHVGDWGTQFGMLIEFLFEKFPNWEELGSQAIGDLQVFYKASKQRFDEDAEFKDRAQQAVVRLQGGEEKYRAAWKKICEISRNEFDQVYKLLDVQLEEKGESFYNPYIPQVLEKLSSQGLIEESEGARVIFIQGHQIPLIVVKRDGGFNYASTDLAALWYRLNVEKAEWIIYVTDVGQQQHFDMFFKACTKCHLSLAETCYCNIDASNSSDQENRFYLHSIFCMGFHFTYCFCLAARMAGWLPDPKEKKFPKTSH
;
A
#
# COMPACT_ATOMS: atom_id res chain seq x y z
N MET A 1 -54.82 2.98 30.96
CA MET A 1 -55.21 4.41 30.80
C MET A 1 -54.85 4.82 29.38
N ARG A 2 -55.76 4.64 28.41
CA ARG A 2 -56.60 5.68 27.78
C ARG A 2 -55.84 6.89 27.20
N ALA A 3 -55.75 6.88 25.87
CA ALA A 3 -56.22 7.90 24.91
C ALA A 3 -55.28 9.05 24.44
N LEU A 4 -55.44 9.33 23.13
CA LEU A 4 -55.06 10.47 22.26
C LEU A 4 -53.90 10.15 21.30
N ALA A 5 -54.04 9.83 20.00
CA ALA A 5 -55.00 10.13 18.93
C ALA A 5 -55.04 11.60 18.42
N ALA A 6 -54.43 11.79 17.23
CA ALA A 6 -54.83 12.62 16.09
C ALA A 6 -54.56 14.15 16.02
N ALA A 7 -54.43 14.62 14.75
CA ALA A 7 -54.24 15.97 14.18
C ALA A 7 -52.77 16.45 14.06
N ALA A 8 -52.23 16.94 12.93
CA ALA A 8 -52.77 17.53 11.69
C ALA A 8 -51.74 17.31 10.54
N ALA A 9 -52.10 16.85 9.34
CA ALA A 9 -52.61 17.58 8.18
C ALA A 9 -51.68 18.70 7.61
N THR A 10 -51.06 18.37 6.47
CA THR A 10 -50.93 19.17 5.23
C THR A 10 -50.20 20.53 5.25
N ALA A 11 -49.00 20.56 4.66
CA ALA A 11 -48.52 21.73 3.90
C ALA A 11 -47.46 21.32 2.85
N VAL A 12 -47.90 21.28 1.59
CA VAL A 12 -47.08 21.43 0.39
C VAL A 12 -46.50 22.85 0.40
N VAL A 13 -45.23 23.05 0.01
CA VAL A 13 -44.74 24.15 -0.85
C VAL A 13 -43.19 24.12 -0.99
N ALA A 14 -42.78 24.05 -2.26
CA ALA A 14 -41.58 24.59 -2.93
C ALA A 14 -40.14 24.18 -2.54
N ALA A 15 -39.48 23.54 -3.50
CA ALA A 15 -38.03 23.44 -3.64
C ALA A 15 -37.38 24.80 -4.00
N PRO A 16 -36.14 25.08 -3.57
CA PRO A 16 -35.33 26.14 -4.13
C PRO A 16 -34.38 25.61 -5.23
N THR A 17 -34.46 26.25 -6.39
CA THR A 17 -33.62 26.08 -7.59
C THR A 17 -32.21 26.65 -7.36
N PRO A 18 -31.15 26.15 -8.03
CA PRO A 18 -29.77 26.56 -7.75
C PRO A 18 -29.40 27.89 -8.43
N ALA A 19 -28.76 28.78 -7.66
CA ALA A 19 -28.27 30.06 -8.15
C ALA A 19 -27.01 29.89 -9.02
N ARG A 20 -27.15 30.20 -10.32
CA ARG A 20 -26.07 30.48 -11.27
C ARG A 20 -25.36 31.78 -10.91
N LEU A 21 -24.07 31.73 -10.61
CA LEU A 21 -23.21 32.92 -10.60
C LEU A 21 -22.61 33.13 -11.99
N LEU A 22 -23.19 34.08 -12.72
CA LEU A 22 -22.64 34.71 -13.92
C LEU A 22 -21.58 35.73 -13.50
N VAL A 23 -20.32 35.53 -13.89
CA VAL A 23 -19.31 36.60 -13.87
C VAL A 23 -19.16 37.14 -15.29
N SER A 24 -19.56 38.41 -15.44
CA SER A 24 -19.54 39.17 -16.68
C SER A 24 -18.13 39.56 -17.11
N ALA A 25 -17.80 39.30 -18.37
CA ALA A 25 -16.66 39.92 -19.04
C ALA A 25 -16.91 41.43 -19.25
N ARG A 26 -15.99 42.28 -18.77
CA ARG A 26 -15.85 43.66 -19.26
C ARG A 26 -14.41 43.93 -19.68
N ARG A 27 -14.28 44.21 -20.98
CA ARG A 27 -13.11 44.76 -21.66
C ARG A 27 -12.82 46.18 -21.16
N ALA A 28 -11.56 46.48 -20.91
CA ALA A 28 -10.99 47.82 -21.05
C ALA A 28 -9.54 47.68 -21.53
N ALA A 29 -9.27 48.17 -22.73
CA ALA A 29 -7.93 48.28 -23.30
C ALA A 29 -7.31 49.64 -22.92
N PRO A 30 -5.97 49.75 -22.90
CA PRO A 30 -5.32 50.96 -23.37
C PRO A 30 -4.45 50.69 -24.60
N ARG A 31 -4.25 51.80 -25.34
CA ARG A 31 -3.83 51.92 -26.73
C ARG A 31 -2.35 51.63 -26.97
N PHE A 32 -2.10 51.25 -28.22
CA PHE A 32 -0.82 51.07 -28.90
C PHE A 32 0.14 52.27 -28.82
N GLY A 33 1.44 51.94 -28.75
CA GLY A 33 2.55 52.70 -29.34
C GLY A 33 3.36 51.77 -30.25
N HIS A 34 3.45 52.11 -31.53
CA HIS A 34 4.08 51.36 -32.61
C HIS A 34 5.61 51.24 -32.51
N CYS A 35 6.17 50.10 -32.96
CA CYS A 35 7.14 50.07 -34.07
C CYS A 35 7.34 48.64 -34.66
N ARG A 36 6.89 48.49 -35.92
CA ARG A 36 7.35 47.65 -37.06
C ARG A 36 8.09 46.32 -36.74
N ALA A 37 7.55 45.12 -37.00
CA ALA A 37 7.39 44.42 -38.31
C ALA A 37 8.72 44.36 -39.11
N SER A 38 9.28 43.24 -39.59
CA SER A 38 8.73 41.95 -40.07
C SER A 38 9.93 40.99 -40.38
N PRO A 39 9.81 39.86 -41.12
CA PRO A 39 9.57 38.52 -40.61
C PRO A 39 10.66 37.52 -41.03
N PHE A 40 10.64 36.27 -40.55
CA PHE A 40 10.65 35.12 -41.46
C PHE A 40 10.19 33.86 -40.75
N ALA A 41 9.28 33.16 -41.42
CA ALA A 41 8.60 31.97 -40.97
C ALA A 41 9.32 30.69 -41.43
N ARG A 42 8.83 29.59 -40.86
CA ARG A 42 8.96 28.17 -41.25
C ARG A 42 10.17 27.43 -40.67
N SER A 43 10.12 26.12 -40.38
CA SER A 43 9.08 25.09 -40.18
C SER A 43 9.86 23.76 -40.26
N LEU A 44 9.37 22.71 -39.58
CA LEU A 44 9.73 21.28 -39.68
C LEU A 44 11.00 20.87 -38.90
N ARG A 45 10.90 20.02 -37.88
CA ARG A 45 10.60 18.57 -37.85
C ARG A 45 11.68 17.70 -38.51
N SER A 46 12.28 16.90 -37.64
CA SER A 46 12.56 15.45 -37.75
C SER A 46 13.96 15.01 -38.17
N ALA A 47 14.34 13.94 -37.46
CA ALA A 47 15.12 12.78 -37.86
C ALA A 47 16.63 12.79 -37.58
N CYS A 48 16.97 11.93 -36.62
CA CYS A 48 18.17 11.13 -36.52
C CYS A 48 18.75 10.72 -37.88
N TYR A 49 20.07 10.68 -38.00
CA TYR A 49 20.80 9.48 -38.43
C TYR A 49 22.27 9.59 -38.04
N ALA A 50 22.80 8.47 -37.57
CA ALA A 50 24.22 8.26 -37.33
C ALA A 50 25.00 8.27 -38.66
N SER A 51 26.23 8.78 -38.64
CA SER A 51 27.26 8.36 -39.59
C SER A 51 28.63 8.40 -38.93
N THR A 52 29.27 7.24 -38.97
CA THR A 52 30.65 6.94 -38.61
C THR A 52 31.59 7.56 -39.64
N THR A 53 32.64 8.25 -39.21
CA THR A 53 33.89 8.37 -39.98
C THR A 53 35.08 8.39 -39.01
N MET A 54 36.06 7.55 -39.33
CA MET A 54 37.34 7.38 -38.66
C MET A 54 38.34 8.47 -39.10
N GLY A 55 39.29 8.77 -38.20
CA GLY A 55 40.67 9.14 -38.54
C GLY A 55 40.94 10.62 -38.77
N ASP A 56 41.57 11.29 -37.80
CA ASP A 56 42.98 11.64 -37.96
C ASP A 56 43.61 12.12 -36.65
N GLU A 57 44.77 11.54 -36.36
CA GLU A 57 45.66 11.90 -35.27
C GLU A 57 46.36 13.22 -35.58
N THR A 58 46.26 14.21 -34.70
CA THR A 58 47.34 15.21 -34.53
C THR A 58 47.47 15.61 -33.08
N SER A 59 48.64 15.27 -32.54
CA SER A 59 49.16 15.61 -31.22
C SER A 59 49.44 17.11 -31.08
N THR A 60 48.92 17.74 -30.02
CA THR A 60 49.55 18.97 -29.48
C THR A 60 49.32 19.12 -27.97
N SER A 61 50.43 18.97 -27.24
CA SER A 61 50.83 19.62 -25.97
C SER A 61 49.81 19.76 -24.83
N ALA A 62 50.03 18.93 -23.81
CA ALA A 62 49.52 19.11 -22.45
C ALA A 62 50.23 20.28 -21.73
N SER A 63 49.45 21.13 -21.07
CA SER A 63 49.89 21.98 -19.96
C SER A 63 48.84 21.89 -18.85
N GLY A 64 49.26 21.40 -17.69
CA GLY A 64 48.38 21.04 -16.58
C GLY A 64 47.79 22.23 -15.83
N SER A 65 46.55 22.03 -15.40
CA SER A 65 46.03 22.57 -14.15
C SER A 65 45.34 21.42 -13.43
N ALA A 66 45.88 20.99 -12.30
CA ALA A 66 45.27 19.99 -11.43
C ALA A 66 43.94 20.55 -10.91
N GLN A 67 42.83 20.13 -11.51
CA GLN A 67 41.51 20.26 -10.90
C GLN A 67 41.43 19.24 -9.77
N GLU A 68 41.22 19.71 -8.54
CA GLU A 68 40.74 18.88 -7.44
C GLU A 68 39.52 18.07 -7.93
N PRO A 69 39.40 16.78 -7.58
CA PRO A 69 38.26 16.00 -7.99
C PRO A 69 37.02 16.58 -7.32
N ALA A 70 36.19 17.25 -8.12
CA ALA A 70 34.87 17.68 -7.71
C ALA A 70 34.13 16.47 -7.12
N ALA A 71 33.61 16.64 -5.90
CA ALA A 71 32.76 15.66 -5.25
C ALA A 71 31.66 15.19 -6.21
N PRO A 72 31.30 13.90 -6.25
CA PRO A 72 30.28 13.41 -7.15
C PRO A 72 28.99 14.20 -6.90
N ALA A 73 28.52 14.88 -7.94
CA ALA A 73 27.28 15.63 -7.91
C ALA A 73 26.15 14.66 -7.56
N MET A 74 25.73 14.67 -6.29
CA MET A 74 24.53 14.01 -5.80
C MET A 74 23.30 14.73 -6.36
N GLN A 75 23.08 14.60 -7.67
CA GLN A 75 21.88 15.08 -8.33
C GLN A 75 20.69 14.22 -7.91
N GLY A 76 19.97 14.68 -6.88
CA GLY A 76 18.51 14.75 -6.92
C GLY A 76 17.68 13.49 -6.65
N ALA A 77 18.25 12.33 -6.30
CA ALA A 77 17.43 11.16 -5.95
C ALA A 77 17.08 11.15 -4.45
N GLY A 78 15.80 11.36 -4.12
CA GLY A 78 15.25 11.14 -2.78
C GLY A 78 14.86 12.41 -2.00
N SER A 79 14.20 12.18 -0.86
CA SER A 79 13.73 13.26 0.04
C SER A 79 14.88 14.09 0.60
N VAL A 80 14.59 15.31 1.08
CA VAL A 80 15.59 16.19 1.72
C VAL A 80 16.27 15.47 2.89
N LYS A 81 15.49 14.75 3.70
CA LYS A 81 16.00 13.91 4.79
C LYS A 81 16.99 12.86 4.26
N GLN A 82 16.67 12.16 3.18
CA GLN A 82 17.56 11.15 2.60
C GLN A 82 18.87 11.75 2.09
N GLN A 83 18.80 12.91 1.43
CA GLN A 83 19.99 13.62 0.96
C GLN A 83 20.89 14.01 2.14
N ILE A 84 20.32 14.54 3.22
CA ILE A 84 21.07 14.87 4.44
C ILE A 84 21.63 13.61 5.11
N SER A 85 20.85 12.53 5.20
CA SER A 85 21.34 11.24 5.73
C SER A 85 22.53 10.72 4.94
N ASN A 86 22.51 10.83 3.61
CA ASN A 86 23.64 10.41 2.77
C ASN A 86 24.89 11.28 3.02
N LEU A 87 24.72 12.61 3.17
CA LEU A 87 25.82 13.53 3.51
C LEU A 87 26.37 13.23 4.93
N ALA A 88 25.48 12.96 5.89
CA ALA A 88 25.84 12.56 7.23
C ALA A 88 26.59 11.22 7.25
N ALA A 89 26.17 10.23 6.45
CA ALA A 89 26.87 8.95 6.34
C ALA A 89 28.33 9.12 5.86
N LEU A 90 28.57 10.00 4.88
CA LEU A 90 29.93 10.33 4.43
C LEU A 90 30.76 10.97 5.55
N SER A 91 30.17 11.92 6.29
CA SER A 91 30.83 12.55 7.44
C SER A 91 31.13 11.55 8.58
N LEU A 92 30.22 10.63 8.86
CA LEU A 92 30.40 9.60 9.90
C LEU A 92 31.57 8.68 9.55
N ARG A 93 31.64 8.20 8.31
CA ARG A 93 32.77 7.37 7.82
C ARG A 93 34.10 8.11 7.87
N ALA A 94 34.10 9.41 7.59
CA ALA A 94 35.30 10.24 7.69
C ALA A 94 35.72 10.50 9.14
N THR A 95 34.77 10.56 10.06
CA THR A 95 35.02 10.87 11.48
C THR A 95 35.49 9.67 12.28
N VAL A 96 34.89 8.50 12.07
CA VAL A 96 35.29 7.23 12.71
C VAL A 96 35.25 6.10 11.67
N PRO A 97 36.32 5.92 10.87
CA PRO A 97 36.34 4.93 9.79
C PRO A 97 36.17 3.48 10.27
N GLU A 98 36.57 3.19 11.50
CA GLU A 98 36.58 1.84 12.08
C GLU A 98 35.20 1.36 12.53
N VAL A 99 34.20 2.25 12.61
CA VAL A 99 32.87 1.92 13.10
C VAL A 99 31.82 2.25 12.05
N ASP A 100 31.23 1.21 11.48
CA ASP A 100 30.07 1.39 10.59
C ASP A 100 28.81 1.69 11.42
N VAL A 101 28.21 2.87 11.17
CA VAL A 101 27.00 3.33 11.85
C VAL A 101 26.11 4.02 10.83
N GLU A 102 24.84 3.65 10.81
CA GLU A 102 23.84 4.31 10.00
C GLU A 102 23.56 5.74 10.51
N PRO A 103 23.36 6.71 9.62
CA PRO A 103 23.04 8.09 9.98
C PRO A 103 21.65 8.18 10.66
N ILE A 104 21.61 8.74 11.86
CA ILE A 104 20.40 9.04 12.62
C ILE A 104 20.11 10.53 12.44
N VAL A 105 19.38 10.84 11.36
CA VAL A 105 18.95 12.20 11.03
C VAL A 105 17.48 12.37 11.34
N GLU A 106 17.14 13.42 12.07
CA GLU A 106 15.77 13.77 12.46
C GLU A 106 15.48 15.23 12.16
N VAL A 107 14.19 15.61 12.14
CA VAL A 107 13.79 17.02 12.02
C VAL A 107 14.01 17.69 13.37
N CYS A 108 14.65 18.86 13.38
CA CYS A 108 14.86 19.62 14.60
C CYS A 108 13.53 20.07 15.21
N THR A 109 13.40 19.99 16.54
CA THR A 109 12.31 20.62 17.28
C THR A 109 12.82 21.93 17.90
N GLY A 110 12.40 23.08 17.35
CA GLY A 110 12.74 24.42 17.88
C GLY A 110 13.73 25.22 17.00
N LYS A 111 14.47 26.14 17.62
CA LYS A 111 15.28 27.18 16.92
C LYS A 111 16.70 26.74 16.54
N PHE A 112 17.02 25.45 16.61
CA PHE A 112 18.41 24.98 16.54
C PHE A 112 18.89 24.63 15.12
N GLY A 113 17.98 24.45 14.18
CA GLY A 113 18.24 24.16 12.77
C GLY A 113 17.01 23.54 12.09
N ASP A 114 17.16 23.03 10.88
CA ASP A 114 16.11 22.31 10.14
C ASP A 114 16.16 20.80 10.42
N TYR A 115 17.38 20.24 10.45
CA TYR A 115 17.64 18.82 10.72
C TYR A 115 18.70 18.63 11.79
N GLN A 116 18.71 17.48 12.44
CA GLN A 116 19.65 17.12 13.49
C GLN A 116 20.23 15.74 13.25
N CYS A 117 21.55 15.60 13.36
CA CYS A 117 22.24 14.32 13.39
C CYS A 117 22.59 13.95 14.83
N ASN A 118 22.09 12.79 15.29
CA ASN A 118 22.14 12.34 16.68
C ASN A 118 23.21 11.26 16.93
N ASN A 119 24.07 10.99 15.95
CA ASN A 119 25.03 9.88 16.00
C ASN A 119 26.17 10.04 17.02
N ALA A 120 26.49 11.25 17.46
CA ALA A 120 27.69 11.51 18.27
C ALA A 120 27.73 10.73 19.60
N MET A 121 26.58 10.60 20.29
CA MET A 121 26.49 9.87 21.56
C MET A 121 26.64 8.35 21.38
N GLY A 122 26.00 7.82 20.34
CA GLY A 122 26.08 6.40 19.97
C GLY A 122 27.50 6.02 19.54
N LEU A 123 28.15 6.88 18.75
CA LEU A 123 29.54 6.72 18.36
C LEU A 123 30.49 6.79 19.57
N TRP A 124 30.32 7.78 20.45
CA TRP A 124 31.13 7.90 21.66
C TRP A 124 31.13 6.62 22.49
N SER A 125 29.95 6.02 22.69
CA SER A 125 29.80 4.79 23.46
C SER A 125 30.58 3.61 22.85
N LYS A 126 30.78 3.61 21.53
CA LYS A 126 31.54 2.57 20.80
C LYS A 126 33.04 2.83 20.77
N VAL A 127 33.48 4.09 20.78
CA VAL A 127 34.91 4.46 20.62
C VAL A 127 35.61 4.84 21.92
N LYS A 128 34.87 5.01 23.02
CA LYS A 128 35.42 5.33 24.33
C LYS A 128 36.32 4.20 24.81
N GLY A 129 37.61 4.48 24.96
CA GLY A 129 38.63 3.52 25.40
C GLY A 129 39.44 2.88 24.26
N SER A 130 39.03 3.10 23.00
CA SER A 130 39.67 2.51 21.80
C SER A 130 40.85 3.31 21.25
N GLY A 131 41.45 4.21 22.05
CA GLY A 131 42.60 5.03 21.63
C GLY A 131 42.30 6.17 20.63
N THR A 132 41.02 6.47 20.36
CA THR A 132 40.64 7.59 19.49
C THR A 132 40.99 8.96 20.11
N SER A 133 41.23 9.97 19.27
CA SER A 133 41.60 11.33 19.71
C SER A 133 40.46 12.12 20.38
N PHE A 134 39.25 11.55 20.42
CA PHE A 134 38.07 12.24 20.93
C PHE A 134 37.98 12.12 22.46
N LYS A 135 37.73 13.25 23.14
CA LYS A 135 37.67 13.30 24.61
C LYS A 135 36.25 13.21 25.18
N ASN A 136 35.25 13.55 24.38
CA ASN A 136 33.85 13.55 24.78
C ASN A 136 32.92 13.45 23.54
N PRO A 137 31.62 13.14 23.74
CA PRO A 137 30.61 13.15 22.67
C PRO A 137 30.54 14.45 21.85
N ASN A 138 30.72 15.60 22.50
CA ASN A 138 30.66 16.91 21.83
C ASN A 138 31.80 17.07 20.80
N ALA A 139 33.02 16.60 21.11
CA ALA A 139 34.15 16.60 20.19
C ALA A 139 33.90 15.72 18.96
N ILE A 140 33.18 14.60 19.12
CA ILE A 140 32.71 13.79 17.98
C ILE A 140 31.70 14.57 17.16
N GLY A 141 30.71 15.23 17.79
CA GLY A 141 29.77 16.10 17.10
C GLY A 141 30.45 17.22 16.30
N GLN A 142 31.48 17.85 16.86
CA GLN A 142 32.28 18.88 16.17
C GLN A 142 33.02 18.31 14.97
N ALA A 143 33.58 17.11 15.09
CA ALA A 143 34.24 16.43 13.99
C ALA A 143 33.25 16.04 12.88
N ILE A 144 32.06 15.52 13.24
CA ILE A 144 30.98 15.24 12.28
C ILE A 144 30.58 16.53 11.55
N ALA A 145 30.34 17.62 12.27
CA ALA A 145 29.98 18.90 11.67
C ALA A 145 31.06 19.41 10.70
N LYS A 146 32.34 19.27 11.08
CA LYS A 146 33.49 19.69 10.26
C LYS A 146 33.71 18.80 9.04
N ASN A 147 33.44 17.50 9.15
CA ASN A 147 33.63 16.52 8.09
C ASN A 147 32.42 16.39 7.16
N LEU A 148 31.37 17.22 7.34
CA LEU A 148 30.30 17.31 6.36
C LEU A 148 30.87 17.80 5.02
N PRO A 149 30.63 17.10 3.91
CA PRO A 149 31.15 17.49 2.62
C PRO A 149 30.52 18.83 2.19
N ALA A 150 31.32 19.67 1.51
CA ALA A 150 30.83 20.90 0.92
C ALA A 150 29.72 20.58 -0.09
N CYS A 151 28.56 21.22 0.06
CA CYS A 151 27.40 21.02 -0.80
C CYS A 151 26.50 22.25 -0.80
N ASP A 152 25.70 22.40 -1.86
CA ASP A 152 24.74 23.52 -1.97
C ASP A 152 23.56 23.40 -1.01
N VAL A 153 23.33 22.20 -0.45
CA VAL A 153 22.14 21.88 0.37
C VAL A 153 22.25 22.48 1.77
N ILE A 154 23.44 22.47 2.37
CA ILE A 154 23.67 22.85 3.77
C ILE A 154 24.25 24.27 3.83
N GLU A 155 23.56 25.19 4.53
CA GLU A 155 24.06 26.55 4.80
C GLU A 155 25.10 26.53 5.92
N SER A 156 24.80 25.82 7.00
CA SER A 156 25.68 25.71 8.16
C SER A 156 25.35 24.47 8.98
N ALA A 157 26.34 23.99 9.73
CA ALA A 157 26.18 22.96 10.74
C ALA A 157 26.74 23.47 12.08
N SER A 158 25.97 23.30 13.15
CA SER A 158 26.37 23.72 14.51
C SER A 158 26.20 22.56 15.49
N VAL A 159 26.97 22.56 16.57
CA VAL A 159 26.89 21.51 17.58
C VAL A 159 26.25 22.04 18.85
N ALA A 160 25.22 21.36 19.34
CA ALA A 160 24.55 21.69 20.59
C ALA A 160 24.65 20.56 21.62
N GLY A 161 24.64 20.97 22.90
CA GLY A 161 24.60 20.06 24.04
C GLY A 161 25.65 18.93 23.99
N PRO A 162 25.26 17.66 24.19
CA PRO A 162 26.18 16.53 24.23
C PRO A 162 26.74 16.10 22.86
N GLY A 163 26.58 16.88 21.79
CA GLY A 163 27.09 16.52 20.45
C GLY A 163 26.02 16.34 19.38
N PHE A 164 24.85 16.94 19.58
CA PHE A 164 23.84 17.02 18.53
C PHE A 164 24.33 17.95 17.42
N VAL A 165 24.37 17.45 16.18
CA VAL A 165 24.81 18.23 15.03
C VAL A 165 23.58 18.78 14.33
N ASN A 166 23.28 20.04 14.56
CA ASN A 166 22.17 20.75 13.93
C ASN A 166 22.60 21.26 12.55
N ILE A 167 21.74 21.07 11.56
CA ILE A 167 21.98 21.37 10.15
C ILE A 167 20.93 22.39 9.71
N VAL A 168 21.39 23.50 9.14
CA VAL A 168 20.56 24.54 8.53
C VAL A 168 20.65 24.39 7.02
N LEU A 169 19.50 24.35 6.35
CA LEU A 169 19.40 24.29 4.91
C LEU A 169 19.73 25.64 4.26
N SER A 170 20.38 25.58 3.10
CA SER A 170 20.65 26.77 2.28
C SER A 170 19.36 27.39 1.76
N LYS A 171 19.13 28.66 2.11
CA LYS A 171 17.97 29.43 1.62
C LYS A 171 17.94 29.53 0.09
N SER A 172 19.10 29.70 -0.55
CA SER A 172 19.18 29.79 -2.01
C SER A 172 18.83 28.46 -2.67
N TRP A 173 19.25 27.35 -2.06
CA TRP A 173 18.89 26.00 -2.51
C TRP A 173 17.39 25.74 -2.34
N VAL A 174 16.81 26.06 -1.18
CA VAL A 174 15.36 25.91 -0.94
C VAL A 174 14.55 26.74 -1.94
N ALA A 175 14.93 28.00 -2.15
CA ALA A 175 14.27 28.88 -3.12
C ALA A 175 14.32 28.30 -4.54
N LYS A 176 15.48 27.79 -4.96
CA LYS A 176 15.64 27.13 -6.26
C LYS A 176 14.76 25.89 -6.39
N ARG A 177 14.68 25.05 -5.35
CA ARG A 177 13.83 23.83 -5.36
C ARG A 177 12.34 24.16 -5.46
N ILE A 178 11.90 25.24 -4.81
CA ILE A 178 10.52 25.72 -4.92
C ILE A 178 10.27 26.29 -6.33
N GLN A 179 11.20 27.08 -6.86
CA GLN A 179 11.10 27.61 -8.22
C GLN A 179 11.01 26.49 -9.25
N ASP A 180 11.87 25.47 -9.15
CA ASP A 180 11.88 24.32 -10.04
C ASP A 180 10.53 23.57 -10.00
N MET A 181 9.91 23.45 -8.83
CA MET A 181 8.59 22.83 -8.65
C MET A 181 7.45 23.69 -9.22
N LEU A 182 7.53 25.02 -9.12
CA LEU A 182 6.56 25.93 -9.72
C LEU A 182 6.64 25.93 -11.26
N VAL A 183 7.84 25.81 -11.82
CA VAL A 183 8.07 25.83 -13.27
C VAL A 183 7.77 24.47 -13.91
N ASN A 184 8.27 23.38 -13.31
CA ASN A 184 8.18 22.03 -13.88
C ASN A 184 7.00 21.21 -13.32
N GLY A 185 6.30 21.73 -12.31
CA GLY A 185 5.14 21.12 -11.66
C GLY A 185 5.48 20.24 -10.45
N ILE A 186 4.48 20.03 -9.58
CA ILE A 186 4.62 19.26 -8.32
C ILE A 186 5.12 17.82 -8.50
N LYS A 187 4.96 17.25 -9.70
CA LYS A 187 5.45 15.90 -10.03
C LYS A 187 6.97 15.77 -9.91
N THR A 188 7.74 16.87 -9.98
CA THR A 188 9.19 16.82 -9.71
C THR A 188 9.52 16.47 -8.26
N TRP A 189 8.55 16.57 -7.35
CA TRP A 189 8.69 16.18 -5.94
C TRP A 189 8.11 14.79 -5.65
N ALA A 190 7.61 14.09 -6.67
CA ALA A 190 7.18 12.72 -6.52
C ALA A 190 8.33 11.86 -5.96
N PRO A 191 8.10 11.09 -4.88
CA PRO A 191 9.08 10.13 -4.39
C PRO A 191 9.46 9.13 -5.49
N ILE A 192 10.75 8.82 -5.59
CA ILE A 192 11.23 7.73 -6.45
C ILE A 192 11.28 6.48 -5.57
N LEU A 193 10.38 5.54 -5.86
CA LEU A 193 10.31 4.27 -5.13
C LEU A 193 11.10 3.20 -5.90
N PRO A 194 11.68 2.20 -5.19
CA PRO A 194 12.42 1.11 -5.84
C PRO A 194 11.50 0.10 -6.56
N VAL A 195 10.17 0.27 -6.44
CA VAL A 195 9.15 -0.61 -6.98
C VAL A 195 8.57 -0.04 -8.27
N LYS A 196 8.33 -0.90 -9.27
CA LYS A 196 7.68 -0.50 -10.52
C LYS A 196 6.20 -0.84 -10.58
N ARG A 197 5.78 -1.94 -9.94
CA ARG A 197 4.40 -2.44 -10.00
C ARG A 197 3.89 -2.89 -8.64
N VAL A 198 2.77 -2.31 -8.22
CA VAL A 198 2.10 -2.60 -6.95
C VAL A 198 0.68 -3.11 -7.23
N VAL A 199 0.30 -4.22 -6.60
CA VAL A 199 -1.10 -4.64 -6.50
C VAL A 199 -1.67 -4.18 -5.16
N LEU A 200 -2.79 -3.47 -5.20
CA LEU A 200 -3.55 -3.07 -4.00
C LEU A 200 -4.87 -3.83 -3.98
N ASP A 201 -5.09 -4.65 -2.96
CA ASP A 201 -6.33 -5.37 -2.71
C ASP A 201 -7.13 -4.66 -1.61
N PHE A 202 -8.28 -4.06 -1.99
CA PHE A 202 -9.07 -3.25 -1.08
C PHE A 202 -10.55 -3.18 -1.49
N SER A 203 -11.37 -2.64 -0.59
CA SER A 203 -12.84 -2.62 -0.64
C SER A 203 -13.48 -3.99 -0.35
N SER A 204 -13.30 -4.94 -1.27
CA SER A 204 -13.66 -6.36 -1.17
C SER A 204 -15.00 -6.65 -0.48
N PRO A 205 -16.13 -6.05 -0.95
CA PRO A 205 -17.45 -6.37 -0.42
C PRO A 205 -17.90 -7.78 -0.83
N ASN A 206 -18.88 -8.31 -0.10
CA ASN A 206 -19.52 -9.58 -0.44
C ASN A 206 -20.78 -9.33 -1.29
N ILE A 207 -20.93 -10.05 -2.40
CA ILE A 207 -22.16 -9.98 -3.21
C ILE A 207 -23.35 -10.43 -2.36
N ALA A 208 -24.51 -9.81 -2.61
CA ALA A 208 -25.76 -10.02 -1.89
C ALA A 208 -25.72 -9.67 -0.39
N LYS A 209 -24.70 -8.92 0.05
CA LYS A 209 -24.66 -8.27 1.36
C LYS A 209 -24.42 -6.78 1.19
N GLU A 210 -24.99 -5.98 2.09
CA GLU A 210 -24.75 -4.54 2.09
C GLU A 210 -23.29 -4.21 2.40
N MET A 211 -22.78 -3.20 1.72
CA MET A 211 -21.49 -2.62 2.04
C MET A 211 -21.57 -1.85 3.36
N HIS A 212 -20.95 -2.38 4.41
CA HIS A 212 -20.85 -1.70 5.72
C HIS A 212 -19.59 -0.82 5.85
N VAL A 213 -19.50 -0.07 6.96
CA VAL A 213 -18.41 0.88 7.28
C VAL A 213 -17.02 0.24 7.21
N GLY A 214 -16.87 -1.03 7.57
CA GLY A 214 -15.60 -1.77 7.41
C GLY A 214 -15.08 -1.75 5.96
N HIS A 215 -15.92 -2.05 4.97
CA HIS A 215 -15.54 -1.99 3.56
C HIS A 215 -15.25 -0.55 3.14
N LEU A 216 -16.02 0.43 3.63
CA LEU A 216 -15.79 1.85 3.31
C LEU A 216 -14.40 2.31 3.77
N ARG A 217 -13.96 1.90 4.96
CA ARG A 217 -12.63 2.22 5.47
C ARG A 217 -11.53 1.60 4.61
N SER A 218 -11.68 0.33 4.23
CA SER A 218 -10.76 -0.31 3.27
C SER A 218 -10.74 0.43 1.93
N THR A 219 -11.91 0.81 1.39
CA THR A 219 -12.06 1.59 0.15
C THR A 219 -11.24 2.89 0.19
N ILE A 220 -11.42 3.70 1.23
CA ILE A 220 -10.75 5.01 1.35
C ILE A 220 -9.24 4.85 1.53
N ILE A 221 -8.80 3.92 2.39
CA ILE A 221 -7.37 3.71 2.66
C ILE A 221 -6.67 3.15 1.42
N GLY A 222 -7.25 2.14 0.78
CA GLY A 222 -6.69 1.53 -0.42
C GLY A 222 -6.61 2.51 -1.59
N ASP A 223 -7.65 3.31 -1.83
CA ASP A 223 -7.63 4.32 -2.89
C ASP A 223 -6.60 5.44 -2.61
N THR A 224 -6.46 5.84 -1.35
CA THR A 224 -5.44 6.82 -0.94
C THR A 224 -4.03 6.29 -1.22
N LEU A 225 -3.75 5.04 -0.85
CA LEU A 225 -2.48 4.38 -1.15
C LEU A 225 -2.26 4.29 -2.66
N ALA A 226 -3.29 3.94 -3.43
CA ALA A 226 -3.22 3.86 -4.89
C ALA A 226 -2.77 5.18 -5.50
N ARG A 227 -3.43 6.27 -5.11
CA ARG A 227 -3.10 7.62 -5.58
C ARG A 227 -1.68 8.05 -5.17
N MET A 228 -1.20 7.65 -3.99
CA MET A 228 0.17 7.93 -3.54
C MET A 228 1.23 7.20 -4.37
N PHE A 229 1.00 5.93 -4.70
CA PHE A 229 1.88 5.15 -5.57
C PHE A 229 1.86 5.66 -7.02
N GLU A 230 0.68 5.97 -7.55
CA GLU A 230 0.51 6.58 -8.88
C GLU A 230 1.20 7.94 -8.97
N PHE A 231 1.10 8.77 -7.92
CA PHE A 231 1.85 10.03 -7.84
C PHE A 231 3.37 9.82 -7.88
N SER A 232 3.84 8.69 -7.35
CA SER A 232 5.24 8.25 -7.38
C SER A 232 5.62 7.53 -8.69
N ASN A 233 4.78 7.62 -9.74
CA ASN A 233 4.93 6.97 -11.05
C ASN A 233 5.07 5.45 -11.00
N VAL A 234 4.47 4.80 -9.99
CA VAL A 234 4.39 3.34 -9.90
C VAL A 234 3.14 2.86 -10.65
N GLU A 235 3.25 1.74 -11.37
CA GLU A 235 2.10 1.07 -11.97
C GLU A 235 1.25 0.42 -10.87
N VAL A 236 0.03 0.92 -10.66
CA VAL A 236 -0.87 0.42 -9.61
C VAL A 236 -1.99 -0.40 -10.21
N LEU A 237 -2.08 -1.64 -9.76
CA LEU A 237 -3.15 -2.57 -10.06
C LEU A 237 -4.14 -2.59 -8.89
N ARG A 238 -5.22 -1.83 -9.02
CA ARG A 238 -6.28 -1.73 -8.02
C ARG A 238 -7.22 -2.92 -8.15
N ARG A 239 -7.30 -3.77 -7.13
CA ARG A 239 -8.05 -5.04 -7.15
C ARG A 239 -9.16 -5.01 -6.12
N ASN A 240 -10.36 -5.32 -6.58
CA ASN A 240 -11.51 -5.54 -5.73
C ASN A 240 -11.76 -7.05 -5.63
N HIS A 241 -11.35 -7.66 -4.52
CA HIS A 241 -11.49 -9.10 -4.27
C HIS A 241 -12.89 -9.39 -3.72
N VAL A 242 -13.89 -9.19 -4.58
CA VAL A 242 -15.31 -9.34 -4.24
C VAL A 242 -15.64 -10.79 -3.88
N GLY A 243 -16.40 -10.99 -2.81
CA GLY A 243 -16.92 -12.30 -2.39
C GLY A 243 -18.10 -12.73 -3.26
N ASP A 244 -17.82 -13.25 -4.46
CA ASP A 244 -18.80 -13.63 -5.48
C ASP A 244 -18.91 -15.15 -5.70
N TRP A 245 -18.30 -15.98 -4.86
CA TRP A 245 -18.27 -17.44 -5.04
C TRP A 245 -18.69 -18.29 -3.83
N GLY A 246 -19.35 -17.69 -2.84
CA GLY A 246 -19.75 -18.39 -1.61
C GLY A 246 -20.96 -19.32 -1.73
N THR A 247 -21.20 -20.13 -0.69
CA THR A 247 -22.33 -21.09 -0.64
C THR A 247 -23.70 -20.41 -0.58
N GLN A 248 -23.75 -19.14 -0.18
CA GLN A 248 -24.98 -18.34 -0.16
C GLN A 248 -25.66 -18.24 -1.53
N PHE A 249 -24.92 -18.37 -2.63
CA PHE A 249 -25.51 -18.28 -3.96
C PHE A 249 -26.50 -19.40 -4.26
N GLY A 250 -26.37 -20.58 -3.65
CA GLY A 250 -27.32 -21.66 -3.84
C GLY A 250 -28.74 -21.28 -3.41
N MET A 251 -28.87 -20.71 -2.20
CA MET A 251 -30.19 -20.24 -1.72
C MET A 251 -30.70 -19.04 -2.50
N LEU A 252 -29.83 -18.14 -2.95
CA LEU A 252 -30.23 -16.97 -3.73
C LEU A 252 -30.76 -17.37 -5.11
N ILE A 253 -30.12 -18.32 -5.77
CA ILE A 253 -30.53 -18.81 -7.10
C ILE A 253 -31.85 -19.58 -7.01
N GLU A 254 -32.00 -20.50 -6.05
CA GLU A 254 -33.26 -21.24 -5.91
C GLU A 254 -34.42 -20.31 -5.51
N PHE A 255 -34.17 -19.34 -4.62
CA PHE A 255 -35.16 -18.34 -4.28
C PHE A 255 -35.53 -17.46 -5.48
N LEU A 256 -34.57 -17.14 -6.35
CA LEU A 256 -34.81 -16.41 -7.60
C LEU A 256 -35.77 -17.18 -8.51
N PHE A 257 -35.54 -18.49 -8.69
CA PHE A 257 -36.38 -19.34 -9.51
C PHE A 257 -37.81 -19.48 -8.97
N GLU A 258 -37.97 -19.58 -7.64
CA GLU A 258 -39.29 -19.66 -7.01
C GLU A 258 -40.07 -18.34 -7.10
N LYS A 259 -39.42 -17.21 -6.81
CA LYS A 259 -40.06 -15.89 -6.82
C LYS A 259 -40.36 -15.39 -8.23
N PHE A 260 -39.50 -15.73 -9.19
CA PHE A 260 -39.55 -15.19 -10.53
C PHE A 260 -39.42 -16.31 -11.57
N PRO A 261 -40.54 -16.94 -11.98
CA PRO A 261 -40.53 -17.98 -13.01
C PRO A 261 -39.88 -17.52 -14.33
N ASN A 262 -40.00 -16.24 -14.68
CA ASN A 262 -39.40 -15.61 -15.86
C ASN A 262 -38.16 -14.76 -15.51
N TRP A 263 -37.29 -15.26 -14.62
CA TRP A 263 -36.10 -14.54 -14.15
C TRP A 263 -35.11 -14.14 -15.27
N GLU A 264 -35.14 -14.80 -16.44
CA GLU A 264 -34.30 -14.49 -17.59
C GLU A 264 -34.59 -13.10 -18.16
N GLU A 265 -35.85 -12.70 -18.18
CA GLU A 265 -36.32 -11.41 -18.71
C GLU A 265 -36.30 -10.29 -17.64
N LEU A 266 -36.02 -10.63 -16.39
CA LEU A 266 -36.06 -9.66 -15.29
C LEU A 266 -35.07 -8.50 -15.53
N GLY A 267 -35.52 -7.25 -15.47
CA GLY A 267 -34.59 -6.12 -15.40
C GLY A 267 -33.79 -6.14 -14.08
N SER A 268 -32.61 -5.54 -14.05
CA SER A 268 -31.79 -5.42 -12.83
C SER A 268 -32.53 -4.73 -11.68
N GLN A 269 -33.49 -3.85 -11.98
CA GLN A 269 -34.32 -3.14 -10.99
C GLN A 269 -35.44 -4.01 -10.38
N ALA A 270 -35.77 -5.16 -10.98
CA ALA A 270 -36.95 -5.93 -10.59
C ALA A 270 -36.74 -6.81 -9.35
N ILE A 271 -35.49 -7.09 -8.96
CA ILE A 271 -35.17 -7.78 -7.70
C ILE A 271 -35.30 -6.83 -6.50
N GLY A 272 -35.36 -5.51 -6.73
CA GLY A 272 -35.48 -4.52 -5.67
C GLY A 272 -34.24 -4.51 -4.77
N ASP A 273 -34.47 -4.46 -3.46
CA ASP A 273 -33.42 -4.49 -2.44
C ASP A 273 -32.87 -5.92 -2.25
N LEU A 274 -31.61 -6.11 -2.64
CA LEU A 274 -30.96 -7.42 -2.58
C LEU A 274 -30.73 -7.90 -1.13
N GLN A 275 -30.70 -7.00 -0.15
CA GLN A 275 -30.63 -7.36 1.27
C GLN A 275 -31.94 -8.00 1.73
N VAL A 276 -33.09 -7.45 1.32
CA VAL A 276 -34.40 -8.03 1.59
C VAL A 276 -34.51 -9.40 0.93
N PHE A 277 -34.02 -9.51 -0.32
CA PHE A 277 -33.98 -10.77 -1.05
C PHE A 277 -33.13 -11.82 -0.32
N TYR A 278 -31.93 -11.46 0.15
CA TYR A 278 -31.05 -12.33 0.93
C TYR A 278 -31.68 -12.79 2.26
N LYS A 279 -32.30 -11.86 3.00
CA LYS A 279 -32.97 -12.19 4.27
C LYS A 279 -34.13 -13.18 4.05
N ALA A 280 -34.92 -12.96 3.00
CA ALA A 280 -36.02 -13.84 2.63
C ALA A 280 -35.52 -15.24 2.17
N SER A 281 -34.47 -15.30 1.35
CA SER A 281 -33.88 -16.59 0.95
C SER A 281 -33.29 -17.34 2.14
N LYS A 282 -32.68 -16.61 3.09
CA LYS A 282 -32.10 -17.20 4.30
C LYS A 282 -33.18 -17.74 5.24
N GLN A 283 -34.26 -16.99 5.44
CA GLN A 283 -35.41 -17.47 6.21
C GLN A 283 -35.98 -18.76 5.60
N ARG A 284 -36.17 -18.79 4.28
CA ARG A 284 -36.65 -19.98 3.57
C ARG A 284 -35.71 -21.18 3.73
N PHE A 285 -34.40 -20.94 3.67
CA PHE A 285 -33.37 -21.95 3.88
C PHE A 285 -33.37 -22.56 5.28
N ASP A 286 -33.72 -21.78 6.30
CA ASP A 286 -33.75 -22.25 7.69
C ASP A 286 -35.08 -22.93 8.05
N GLU A 287 -36.19 -22.54 7.42
CA GLU A 287 -37.54 -23.07 7.69
C GLU A 287 -37.93 -24.29 6.85
N ASP A 288 -37.42 -24.43 5.63
CA ASP A 288 -37.84 -25.46 4.66
C ASP A 288 -36.67 -26.41 4.30
N ALA A 289 -36.79 -27.67 4.75
CA ALA A 289 -35.78 -28.70 4.53
C ALA A 289 -35.63 -29.09 3.06
N GLU A 290 -36.72 -29.06 2.27
CA GLU A 290 -36.65 -29.35 0.84
C GLU A 290 -35.98 -28.21 0.08
N PHE A 291 -36.28 -26.96 0.44
CA PHE A 291 -35.60 -25.79 -0.11
C PHE A 291 -34.10 -25.82 0.21
N LYS A 292 -33.74 -26.20 1.44
CA LYS A 292 -32.34 -26.34 1.85
C LYS A 292 -31.57 -27.35 1.00
N ASP A 293 -32.15 -28.51 0.73
CA ASP A 293 -31.54 -29.52 -0.14
C ASP A 293 -31.38 -29.00 -1.58
N ARG A 294 -32.43 -28.38 -2.15
CA ARG A 294 -32.34 -27.71 -3.46
C ARG A 294 -31.25 -26.65 -3.51
N ALA A 295 -31.15 -25.81 -2.49
CA ALA A 295 -30.13 -24.76 -2.40
C ALA A 295 -28.71 -25.34 -2.33
N GLN A 296 -28.50 -26.44 -1.61
CA GLN A 296 -27.20 -27.13 -1.57
C GLN A 296 -26.85 -27.73 -2.94
N GLN A 297 -27.82 -28.36 -3.62
CA GLN A 297 -27.64 -28.88 -4.98
C GLN A 297 -27.37 -27.76 -5.99
N ALA A 298 -27.99 -26.60 -5.82
CA ALA A 298 -27.77 -25.43 -6.68
C ALA A 298 -26.32 -24.92 -6.64
N VAL A 299 -25.66 -24.97 -5.47
CA VAL A 299 -24.22 -24.65 -5.37
C VAL A 299 -23.40 -25.62 -6.22
N VAL A 300 -23.69 -26.91 -6.15
CA VAL A 300 -22.99 -27.94 -6.92
C VAL A 300 -23.22 -27.73 -8.43
N ARG A 301 -24.45 -27.44 -8.85
CA ARG A 301 -24.79 -27.14 -10.26
C ARG A 301 -24.09 -25.87 -10.77
N LEU A 302 -24.04 -24.82 -9.96
CA LEU A 302 -23.31 -23.58 -10.25
C LEU A 302 -21.81 -23.86 -10.43
N GLN A 303 -21.20 -24.60 -9.49
CA GLN A 303 -19.78 -24.95 -9.52
C GLN A 303 -19.46 -25.88 -10.70
N GLY A 304 -20.35 -26.83 -11.01
CA GLY A 304 -20.28 -27.72 -12.16
C GLY A 304 -20.42 -27.02 -13.52
N GLY A 305 -20.76 -25.73 -13.54
CA GLY A 305 -20.79 -24.93 -14.76
C GLY A 305 -22.11 -25.00 -15.53
N GLU A 306 -23.21 -25.42 -14.89
CA GLU A 306 -24.52 -25.46 -15.54
C GLU A 306 -24.98 -24.06 -15.96
N GLU A 307 -25.32 -23.91 -17.24
CA GLU A 307 -25.56 -22.60 -17.87
C GLU A 307 -26.68 -21.81 -17.18
N LYS A 308 -27.79 -22.48 -16.86
CA LYS A 308 -28.93 -21.88 -16.16
C LYS A 308 -28.52 -21.26 -14.82
N TYR A 309 -27.76 -22.01 -14.01
CA TYR A 309 -27.30 -21.56 -12.69
C TYR A 309 -26.25 -20.46 -12.81
N ARG A 310 -25.34 -20.55 -13.80
CA ARG A 310 -24.34 -19.52 -14.09
C ARG A 310 -24.98 -18.21 -14.55
N ALA A 311 -26.02 -18.27 -15.37
CA ALA A 311 -26.77 -17.10 -15.81
C ALA A 311 -27.51 -16.43 -14.64
N ALA A 312 -28.16 -17.21 -13.78
CA ALA A 312 -28.79 -16.69 -12.56
C ALA A 312 -27.77 -16.02 -11.62
N TRP A 313 -26.63 -16.67 -11.40
CA TRP A 313 -25.52 -16.12 -10.61
C TRP A 313 -25.02 -14.78 -11.16
N LYS A 314 -24.73 -14.70 -12.47
CA LYS A 314 -24.27 -13.45 -13.12
C LYS A 314 -25.25 -12.30 -12.87
N LYS A 315 -26.54 -12.58 -12.98
CA LYS A 315 -27.60 -11.59 -12.79
C LYS A 315 -27.66 -11.07 -11.35
N ILE A 316 -27.53 -11.96 -10.37
CA ILE A 316 -27.43 -11.58 -8.95
C ILE A 316 -26.18 -10.72 -8.70
N CYS A 317 -25.03 -11.11 -9.27
CA CYS A 317 -23.79 -10.33 -9.15
C CYS A 317 -23.92 -8.95 -9.79
N GLU A 318 -24.51 -8.83 -10.97
CA GLU A 318 -24.73 -7.55 -11.67
C GLU A 318 -25.56 -6.57 -10.85
N ILE A 319 -26.56 -7.05 -10.11
CA ILE A 319 -27.38 -6.20 -9.24
C ILE A 319 -26.56 -5.64 -8.08
N SER A 320 -25.78 -6.48 -7.38
CA SER A 320 -24.86 -5.99 -6.35
C SER A 320 -23.80 -5.02 -6.90
N ARG A 321 -23.24 -5.31 -8.07
CA ARG A 321 -22.25 -4.44 -8.73
C ARG A 321 -22.81 -3.06 -9.01
N ASN A 322 -24.05 -2.98 -9.49
CA ASN A 322 -24.72 -1.69 -9.72
C ASN A 322 -24.92 -0.87 -8.43
N GLU A 323 -25.14 -1.52 -7.29
CA GLU A 323 -25.22 -0.85 -5.99
C GLU A 323 -23.83 -0.37 -5.53
N PHE A 324 -22.81 -1.22 -5.63
CA PHE A 324 -21.43 -0.87 -5.26
C PHE A 324 -20.89 0.27 -6.13
N ASP A 325 -21.16 0.25 -7.44
CA ASP A 325 -20.75 1.27 -8.39
C ASP A 325 -21.30 2.65 -8.05
N GLN A 326 -22.50 2.75 -7.46
CA GLN A 326 -23.03 4.03 -7.00
C GLN A 326 -22.17 4.61 -5.88
N VAL A 327 -21.74 3.76 -4.94
CA VAL A 327 -20.84 4.16 -3.85
C VAL A 327 -19.47 4.54 -4.40
N TYR A 328 -18.89 3.72 -5.28
CA TYR A 328 -17.58 4.01 -5.88
C TYR A 328 -17.58 5.30 -6.70
N LYS A 329 -18.64 5.57 -7.48
CA LYS A 329 -18.79 6.84 -8.21
C LYS A 329 -18.90 8.04 -7.28
N LEU A 330 -19.62 7.90 -6.17
CA LEU A 330 -19.75 8.99 -5.19
C LEU A 330 -18.40 9.30 -4.52
N LEU A 331 -17.58 8.29 -4.28
CA LEU A 331 -16.26 8.43 -3.68
C LEU A 331 -15.14 8.76 -4.68
N ASP A 332 -15.45 8.82 -5.98
CA ASP A 332 -14.45 8.93 -7.06
C ASP A 332 -13.38 7.82 -7.00
N VAL A 333 -13.81 6.58 -6.71
CA VAL A 333 -12.91 5.43 -6.60
C VAL A 333 -13.01 4.58 -7.86
N GLN A 334 -11.86 4.23 -8.43
CA GLN A 334 -11.75 3.32 -9.57
C GLN A 334 -11.10 2.01 -9.13
N LEU A 335 -11.73 0.89 -9.47
CA LEU A 335 -11.37 -0.45 -9.05
C LEU A 335 -11.57 -1.44 -10.20
N GLU A 336 -10.69 -2.43 -10.34
CA GLU A 336 -10.90 -3.57 -11.22
C GLU A 336 -11.37 -4.76 -10.39
N GLU A 337 -12.57 -5.28 -10.70
CA GLU A 337 -13.10 -6.47 -10.04
C GLU A 337 -12.34 -7.72 -10.45
N LYS A 338 -11.74 -8.40 -9.47
CA LYS A 338 -11.23 -9.76 -9.58
C LYS A 338 -11.65 -10.52 -8.33
N GLY A 339 -12.93 -10.90 -8.30
CA GLY A 339 -13.54 -11.64 -7.20
C GLY A 339 -13.03 -13.06 -7.06
N GLU A 340 -13.50 -13.75 -6.04
CA GLU A 340 -13.17 -15.15 -5.76
C GLU A 340 -13.42 -16.06 -6.97
N SER A 341 -14.50 -15.79 -7.72
CA SER A 341 -14.91 -16.58 -8.87
C SER A 341 -13.86 -16.65 -9.97
N PHE A 342 -13.10 -15.56 -10.15
CA PHE A 342 -12.04 -15.42 -11.15
C PHE A 342 -10.89 -16.40 -10.91
N TYR A 343 -10.57 -16.68 -9.65
CA TYR A 343 -9.41 -17.50 -9.29
C TYR A 343 -9.70 -19.00 -9.29
N ASN A 344 -10.97 -19.43 -9.33
CA ASN A 344 -11.34 -20.85 -9.28
C ASN A 344 -10.60 -21.75 -10.28
N PRO A 345 -10.42 -21.37 -11.56
CA PRO A 345 -9.71 -22.22 -12.52
C PRO A 345 -8.24 -22.43 -12.15
N TYR A 346 -7.64 -21.53 -11.37
CA TYR A 346 -6.24 -21.58 -10.96
C TYR A 346 -6.02 -22.38 -9.67
N ILE A 347 -7.06 -22.57 -8.84
CA ILE A 347 -6.95 -23.25 -7.55
C ILE A 347 -6.35 -24.67 -7.69
N PRO A 348 -6.86 -25.56 -8.57
CA PRO A 348 -6.33 -26.93 -8.66
C PRO A 348 -4.83 -26.96 -8.97
N GLN A 349 -4.39 -26.17 -9.95
CA GLN A 349 -2.98 -26.09 -10.35
C GLN A 349 -2.08 -25.59 -9.21
N VAL A 350 -2.53 -24.57 -8.47
CA VAL A 350 -1.75 -24.01 -7.36
C VAL A 350 -1.65 -25.01 -6.22
N LEU A 351 -2.75 -25.68 -5.86
CA LEU A 351 -2.74 -26.70 -4.81
C LEU A 351 -1.89 -27.91 -5.20
N GLU A 352 -1.96 -28.39 -6.44
CA GLU A 352 -1.11 -29.49 -6.92
C GLU A 352 0.38 -29.15 -6.83
N LYS A 353 0.74 -27.91 -7.21
CA LYS A 353 2.12 -27.44 -7.07
C LYS A 353 2.58 -27.46 -5.62
N LEU A 354 1.76 -26.97 -4.69
CA LEU A 354 2.08 -26.97 -3.26
C LEU A 354 2.13 -28.39 -2.67
N SER A 355 1.24 -29.29 -3.10
CA SER A 355 1.27 -30.71 -2.73
C SER A 355 2.54 -31.39 -3.24
N SER A 356 2.98 -31.12 -4.46
CA SER A 356 4.21 -31.70 -5.03
C SER A 356 5.49 -31.27 -4.28
N GLN A 357 5.44 -30.14 -3.58
CA GLN A 357 6.51 -29.64 -2.71
C GLN A 357 6.44 -30.23 -1.28
N GLY A 358 5.46 -31.10 -0.99
CA GLY A 358 5.28 -31.70 0.33
C GLY A 358 4.75 -30.74 1.39
N LEU A 359 4.07 -29.66 0.98
CA LEU A 359 3.62 -28.59 1.90
C LEU A 359 2.17 -28.74 2.35
N ILE A 360 1.36 -29.43 1.55
CA ILE A 360 -0.02 -29.76 1.86
C ILE A 360 -0.06 -31.20 2.36
N GLU A 361 -0.66 -31.39 3.53
CA GLU A 361 -0.84 -32.68 4.18
C GLU A 361 -2.33 -33.00 4.29
N GLU A 362 -2.68 -34.29 4.27
CA GLU A 362 -4.03 -34.73 4.59
C GLU A 362 -4.19 -34.87 6.11
N SER A 363 -5.22 -34.25 6.66
CA SER A 363 -5.57 -34.32 8.08
C SER A 363 -7.08 -34.44 8.21
N GLU A 364 -7.54 -35.54 8.81
CA GLU A 364 -8.97 -35.83 9.02
C GLU A 364 -9.80 -35.74 7.73
N GLY A 365 -9.25 -36.16 6.58
CA GLY A 365 -9.91 -36.09 5.27
C GLY A 365 -9.95 -34.70 4.63
N ALA A 366 -9.40 -33.67 5.28
CA ALA A 366 -9.18 -32.35 4.69
C ALA A 366 -7.71 -32.20 4.24
N ARG A 367 -7.45 -31.30 3.29
CA ARG A 367 -6.08 -30.92 2.92
C ARG A 367 -5.71 -29.62 3.63
N VAL A 368 -4.58 -29.63 4.35
CA VAL A 368 -4.18 -28.55 5.25
C VAL A 368 -2.70 -28.20 5.12
N ILE A 369 -2.34 -26.99 5.52
CA ILE A 369 -0.94 -26.54 5.66
C ILE A 369 -0.66 -26.27 7.13
N PHE A 370 0.27 -27.02 7.72
CA PHE A 370 0.73 -26.79 9.08
C PHE A 370 1.73 -25.63 9.15
N ILE A 371 1.43 -24.66 10.01
CA ILE A 371 2.20 -23.44 10.22
C ILE A 371 2.83 -23.46 11.61
N GLN A 372 4.15 -23.29 11.68
CA GLN A 372 4.84 -23.21 12.97
C GLN A 372 4.35 -22.00 13.79
N GLY A 373 4.09 -22.23 15.07
CA GLY A 373 3.59 -21.21 15.99
C GLY A 373 2.06 -21.04 15.98
N HIS A 374 1.33 -21.81 15.17
CA HIS A 374 -0.14 -21.83 15.18
C HIS A 374 -0.65 -23.24 15.51
N GLN A 375 -1.64 -23.34 16.40
CA GLN A 375 -2.25 -24.62 16.75
C GLN A 375 -3.25 -25.12 15.69
N ILE A 376 -3.87 -24.19 14.96
CA ILE A 376 -4.85 -24.49 13.93
C ILE A 376 -4.14 -24.46 12.58
N PRO A 377 -4.25 -25.50 11.75
CA PRO A 377 -3.66 -25.51 10.42
C PRO A 377 -4.51 -24.69 9.44
N LEU A 378 -3.89 -24.23 8.36
CA LEU A 378 -4.60 -23.52 7.30
C LEU A 378 -5.31 -24.57 6.40
N ILE A 379 -6.64 -24.65 6.48
CA ILE A 379 -7.43 -25.60 5.68
C ILE A 379 -7.60 -25.05 4.26
N VAL A 380 -6.97 -25.71 3.29
CA VAL A 380 -7.07 -25.35 1.87
C VAL A 380 -8.23 -26.08 1.20
N VAL A 381 -8.43 -27.36 1.48
CA VAL A 381 -9.57 -28.14 0.94
C VAL A 381 -10.29 -28.85 2.07
N LYS A 382 -11.61 -28.70 2.09
CA LYS A 382 -12.49 -29.34 3.08
C LYS A 382 -12.64 -30.84 2.80
N ARG A 383 -13.25 -31.56 3.75
CA ARG A 383 -13.53 -33.01 3.65
C ARG A 383 -14.42 -33.39 2.48
N ASP A 384 -15.31 -32.49 2.07
CA ASP A 384 -16.21 -32.65 0.93
C ASP A 384 -15.54 -32.34 -0.42
N GLY A 385 -14.23 -32.05 -0.44
CA GLY A 385 -13.49 -31.65 -1.63
C GLY A 385 -13.66 -30.18 -2.01
N GLY A 386 -14.50 -29.42 -1.29
CA GLY A 386 -14.75 -28.02 -1.55
C GLY A 386 -13.56 -27.13 -1.20
N PHE A 387 -13.35 -26.09 -2.01
CA PHE A 387 -12.35 -25.06 -1.73
C PHE A 387 -12.81 -24.12 -0.61
N ASN A 388 -11.83 -23.54 0.09
CA ASN A 388 -12.04 -22.57 1.17
C ASN A 388 -11.34 -21.24 0.82
N TYR A 389 -11.55 -20.20 1.63
CA TYR A 389 -10.93 -18.88 1.44
C TYR A 389 -9.41 -18.96 1.24
N ALA A 390 -8.71 -19.78 2.03
CA ALA A 390 -7.27 -19.98 1.90
C ALA A 390 -6.85 -20.50 0.51
N SER A 391 -7.66 -21.35 -0.14
CA SER A 391 -7.37 -21.82 -1.50
C SER A 391 -7.49 -20.69 -2.52
N THR A 392 -8.53 -19.88 -2.41
CA THR A 392 -8.73 -18.72 -3.27
C THR A 392 -7.62 -17.68 -3.08
N ASP A 393 -7.23 -17.39 -1.85
CA ASP A 393 -6.16 -16.44 -1.54
C ASP A 393 -4.79 -16.91 -2.06
N LEU A 394 -4.49 -18.20 -1.94
CA LEU A 394 -3.26 -18.78 -2.50
C LEU A 394 -3.24 -18.69 -4.02
N ALA A 395 -4.38 -18.96 -4.67
CA ALA A 395 -4.51 -18.82 -6.12
C ALA A 395 -4.41 -17.36 -6.56
N ALA A 396 -5.00 -16.43 -5.80
CA ALA A 396 -4.92 -15.00 -6.07
C ALA A 396 -3.50 -14.47 -5.94
N LEU A 397 -2.77 -14.86 -4.89
CA LEU A 397 -1.36 -14.52 -4.74
C LEU A 397 -0.52 -15.10 -5.88
N TRP A 398 -0.71 -16.38 -6.22
CA TRP A 398 -0.02 -16.99 -7.34
C TRP A 398 -0.26 -16.21 -8.63
N TYR A 399 -1.50 -15.82 -8.90
CA TYR A 399 -1.87 -15.04 -10.08
C TYR A 399 -1.20 -13.65 -10.08
N ARG A 400 -1.22 -12.93 -8.95
CA ARG A 400 -0.59 -11.61 -8.80
C ARG A 400 0.92 -11.65 -9.05
N LEU A 401 1.59 -12.71 -8.59
CA LEU A 401 3.03 -12.88 -8.75
C LEU A 401 3.40 -13.37 -10.16
N ASN A 402 2.68 -14.37 -10.68
CA ASN A 402 3.09 -15.09 -11.89
C ASN A 402 2.49 -14.49 -13.17
N VAL A 403 1.28 -13.94 -13.10
CA VAL A 403 0.58 -13.34 -14.24
C VAL A 403 0.72 -11.83 -14.20
N GLU A 404 0.38 -11.19 -13.08
CA GLU A 404 0.45 -9.73 -12.97
C GLU A 404 1.86 -9.21 -12.70
N LYS A 405 2.82 -10.09 -12.37
CA LYS A 405 4.23 -9.72 -12.10
C LYS A 405 4.36 -8.59 -11.07
N ALA A 406 3.53 -8.62 -10.04
CA ALA A 406 3.57 -7.64 -8.97
C ALA A 406 4.91 -7.74 -8.21
N GLU A 407 5.54 -6.60 -7.94
CA GLU A 407 6.73 -6.52 -7.10
C GLU A 407 6.33 -6.33 -5.64
N TRP A 408 5.30 -5.51 -5.39
CA TRP A 408 4.65 -5.35 -4.09
C TRP A 408 3.18 -5.72 -4.17
N ILE A 409 2.68 -6.40 -3.15
CA ILE A 409 1.26 -6.73 -3.00
C ILE A 409 0.82 -6.25 -1.62
N ILE A 410 -0.21 -5.40 -1.58
CA ILE A 410 -0.72 -4.80 -0.36
C ILE A 410 -2.17 -5.23 -0.17
N TYR A 411 -2.44 -5.84 0.98
CA TYR A 411 -3.79 -6.22 1.40
C TYR A 411 -4.30 -5.21 2.43
N VAL A 412 -5.46 -4.62 2.15
CA VAL A 412 -6.12 -3.63 3.00
C VAL A 412 -7.39 -4.24 3.58
N THR A 413 -7.27 -4.88 4.73
CA THR A 413 -8.34 -5.64 5.37
C THR A 413 -8.57 -5.23 6.82
N ASP A 414 -9.68 -5.69 7.38
CA ASP A 414 -9.99 -5.49 8.80
C ASP A 414 -9.01 -6.26 9.70
N VAL A 415 -8.73 -5.70 10.89
CA VAL A 415 -7.84 -6.32 11.89
C VAL A 415 -8.31 -7.71 12.32
N GLY A 416 -9.61 -8.01 12.26
CA GLY A 416 -10.15 -9.34 12.57
C GLY A 416 -9.62 -10.44 11.65
N GLN A 417 -9.07 -10.12 10.48
CA GLN A 417 -8.46 -11.08 9.55
C GLN A 417 -6.95 -11.26 9.76
N GLN A 418 -6.35 -10.57 10.72
CA GLN A 418 -4.91 -10.60 10.96
C GLN A 418 -4.36 -12.02 11.16
N GLN A 419 -5.06 -12.87 11.91
CA GLN A 419 -4.60 -14.24 12.15
C GLN A 419 -4.58 -15.06 10.85
N HIS A 420 -5.62 -14.92 10.02
CA HIS A 420 -5.68 -15.58 8.71
C HIS A 420 -4.53 -15.14 7.82
N PHE A 421 -4.29 -13.83 7.68
CA PHE A 421 -3.20 -13.31 6.86
C PHE A 421 -1.81 -13.64 7.41
N ASP A 422 -1.60 -13.68 8.73
CA ASP A 422 -0.34 -14.14 9.32
C ASP A 422 -0.08 -15.61 8.99
N MET A 423 -1.08 -16.48 9.15
CA MET A 423 -0.98 -17.90 8.76
C MET A 423 -0.72 -18.04 7.25
N PHE A 424 -1.44 -17.27 6.44
CA PHE A 424 -1.32 -17.24 4.99
C PHE A 424 0.09 -16.81 4.53
N PHE A 425 0.64 -15.71 5.05
CA PHE A 425 1.99 -15.26 4.67
C PHE A 425 3.08 -16.23 5.14
N LYS A 426 2.92 -16.83 6.32
CA LYS A 426 3.82 -17.89 6.78
C LYS A 426 3.76 -19.12 5.88
N ALA A 427 2.55 -19.48 5.42
CA ALA A 427 2.38 -20.54 4.44
C ALA A 427 3.15 -20.20 3.15
N CYS A 428 2.93 -19.01 2.60
CA CYS A 428 3.59 -18.56 1.37
C CYS A 428 5.11 -18.51 1.47
N THR A 429 5.64 -18.08 2.62
CA THR A 429 7.09 -18.05 2.90
C THR A 429 7.66 -19.48 2.90
N LYS A 430 6.96 -20.43 3.55
CA LYS A 430 7.32 -21.86 3.54
C LYS A 430 7.29 -22.45 2.11
N CYS A 431 6.43 -21.93 1.25
CA CYS A 431 6.26 -22.38 -0.14
C CYS A 431 7.32 -21.83 -1.12
N HIS A 432 8.26 -21.00 -0.65
CA HIS A 432 9.18 -20.24 -1.52
C HIS A 432 8.46 -19.51 -2.66
N LEU A 433 7.21 -19.09 -2.43
CA LEU A 433 6.43 -18.34 -3.39
C LEU A 433 6.88 -16.86 -3.48
N SER A 434 7.88 -16.42 -2.70
CA SER A 434 8.28 -15.01 -2.63
C SER A 434 9.57 -14.66 -3.38
N LEU A 435 9.45 -13.74 -4.34
CA LEU A 435 10.46 -12.72 -4.65
C LEU A 435 9.88 -11.29 -4.51
N ALA A 436 8.58 -11.17 -4.18
CA ALA A 436 7.87 -9.91 -3.98
C ALA A 436 7.75 -9.59 -2.48
N GLU A 437 7.89 -8.32 -2.11
CA GLU A 437 7.61 -7.86 -0.76
C GLU A 437 6.09 -7.74 -0.59
N THR A 438 5.50 -8.67 0.16
CA THR A 438 4.07 -8.61 0.49
C THR A 438 3.90 -7.79 1.76
N CYS A 439 3.14 -6.70 1.68
CA CYS A 439 2.86 -5.83 2.82
C CYS A 439 1.40 -5.98 3.26
N TYR A 440 1.18 -5.94 4.57
CA TYR A 440 -0.15 -6.07 5.17
C TYR A 440 -0.50 -4.77 5.92
N CYS A 441 -1.67 -4.19 5.64
CA CYS A 441 -2.16 -2.99 6.32
C CYS A 441 -3.38 -3.33 7.16
N ASN A 442 -3.24 -3.23 8.49
CA ASN A 442 -4.32 -3.48 9.43
C ASN A 442 -5.21 -2.25 9.65
N ILE A 443 -6.51 -2.49 9.72
CA ILE A 443 -7.53 -1.49 10.00
C ILE A 443 -8.19 -1.84 11.35
N ASP A 444 -7.86 -1.12 12.43
CA ASP A 444 -8.42 -1.38 13.78
C ASP A 444 -9.47 -0.33 14.18
N ALA A 445 -10.62 -0.78 14.68
CA ALA A 445 -11.78 0.04 15.10
C ALA A 445 -12.04 0.03 16.63
N SER A 446 -11.16 -0.58 17.44
CA SER A 446 -11.39 -0.72 18.89
C SER A 446 -10.53 0.22 19.76
N ASN A 447 -11.04 1.44 19.99
CA ASN A 447 -11.02 2.21 21.25
C ASN A 447 -11.11 3.72 20.96
N SER A 448 -12.34 4.22 20.94
CA SER A 448 -12.66 5.64 20.84
C SER A 448 -12.39 6.43 22.14
N SER A 449 -11.43 6.01 22.96
CA SER A 449 -11.08 6.67 24.23
C SER A 449 -9.63 7.15 24.32
N ASP A 450 -8.75 6.75 23.39
CA ASP A 450 -7.41 7.32 23.29
C ASP A 450 -7.34 8.31 22.12
N GLN A 451 -6.88 9.52 22.41
CA GLN A 451 -6.72 10.66 21.49
C GLN A 451 -5.69 10.45 20.35
N GLU A 452 -5.35 9.22 20.00
CA GLU A 452 -4.46 8.91 18.88
C GLU A 452 -5.06 7.78 18.05
N ASN A 453 -5.66 8.13 16.90
CA ASN A 453 -5.89 7.20 15.79
C ASN A 453 -4.53 6.65 15.34
N ARG A 454 -4.03 5.60 15.99
CA ARG A 454 -2.79 4.91 15.59
C ARG A 454 -3.10 3.99 14.42
N PHE A 455 -2.70 4.42 13.23
CA PHE A 455 -2.69 3.62 12.02
C PHE A 455 -1.57 2.58 12.10
N TYR A 456 -1.91 1.29 12.19
CA TYR A 456 -0.93 0.22 12.09
C TYR A 456 -0.66 -0.12 10.62
N LEU A 457 0.09 0.76 9.94
CA LEU A 457 0.85 0.41 8.73
C LEU A 457 2.08 -0.40 9.16
N HIS A 458 1.88 -1.63 9.66
CA HIS A 458 2.97 -2.41 10.26
C HIS A 458 4.09 -2.78 9.26
N SER A 459 3.91 -2.54 7.96
CA SER A 459 4.94 -2.82 6.95
C SER A 459 5.12 -1.77 5.85
N ILE A 460 4.32 -0.70 5.79
CA ILE A 460 4.38 0.24 4.64
C ILE A 460 5.30 1.45 4.90
N PHE A 461 5.58 1.80 6.17
CA PHE A 461 6.43 2.96 6.50
C PHE A 461 7.71 2.63 7.29
N CYS A 462 7.98 1.35 7.57
CA CYS A 462 9.26 0.91 8.15
C CYS A 462 10.34 0.55 7.10
N MET A 463 10.13 0.86 5.82
CA MET A 463 11.21 0.85 4.83
C MET A 463 11.97 2.18 4.83
N GLY A 464 12.54 2.51 5.99
CA GLY A 464 13.83 3.17 6.06
C GLY A 464 14.78 2.17 6.70
N PHE A 465 15.67 1.57 5.90
CA PHE A 465 16.87 0.83 6.31
C PHE A 465 16.72 -0.08 7.53
N HIS A 466 16.57 -1.40 7.35
CA HIS A 466 16.81 -2.38 8.44
C HIS A 466 17.38 -3.69 7.89
N PHE A 467 18.60 -3.64 7.36
CA PHE A 467 19.33 -4.82 6.88
C PHE A 467 20.05 -5.62 8.00
N THR A 468 19.89 -5.27 9.29
CA THR A 468 20.77 -5.83 10.34
C THR A 468 20.03 -6.45 11.53
N TYR A 469 18.74 -6.21 11.70
CA TYR A 469 18.03 -6.66 12.92
C TYR A 469 17.49 -8.10 12.82
N CYS A 470 17.08 -8.56 11.64
CA CYS A 470 16.65 -9.95 11.43
C CYS A 470 17.83 -10.93 11.59
N PHE A 471 19.05 -10.53 11.26
CA PHE A 471 20.24 -11.37 11.46
C PHE A 471 20.59 -11.51 12.95
N CYS A 472 20.54 -10.42 13.73
CA CYS A 472 20.82 -10.45 15.16
C CYS A 472 19.69 -11.11 15.99
N LEU A 473 18.43 -10.98 15.57
CA LEU A 473 17.30 -11.63 16.24
C LEU A 473 17.26 -13.13 15.94
N ALA A 474 17.53 -13.54 14.69
CA ALA A 474 17.67 -14.96 14.34
C ALA A 474 18.88 -15.61 15.05
N ALA A 475 20.01 -14.91 15.15
CA ALA A 475 21.19 -15.39 15.90
C ALA A 475 20.95 -15.48 17.43
N ARG A 476 20.10 -14.61 18.00
CA ARG A 476 19.66 -14.69 19.41
C ARG A 476 18.64 -15.81 19.65
N MET A 477 17.68 -15.98 18.75
CA MET A 477 16.68 -17.06 18.81
C MET A 477 17.30 -18.44 18.54
N ALA A 478 18.42 -18.50 17.82
CA ALA A 478 19.22 -19.71 17.60
C ALA A 478 20.27 -19.99 18.70
N GLY A 479 20.37 -19.14 19.73
CA GLY A 479 21.26 -19.37 20.89
C GLY A 479 22.76 -19.09 20.67
N TRP A 480 23.13 -18.30 19.66
CA TRP A 480 24.54 -18.05 19.31
C TRP A 480 25.15 -16.79 19.96
N LEU A 481 24.37 -16.07 20.80
CA LEU A 481 24.82 -14.93 21.62
C LEU A 481 24.22 -15.02 23.04
N PRO A 482 24.97 -14.73 24.12
CA PRO A 482 24.47 -14.83 25.51
C PRO A 482 23.51 -13.69 25.90
N ASP A 483 22.52 -14.00 26.76
CA ASP A 483 21.48 -13.08 27.26
C ASP A 483 22.00 -12.21 28.45
N PRO A 484 21.93 -10.87 28.40
CA PRO A 484 22.59 -10.02 29.40
C PRO A 484 21.90 -9.89 30.77
N LYS A 485 20.73 -10.50 31.03
CA LYS A 485 19.92 -10.16 32.23
C LYS A 485 19.35 -11.31 33.05
N GLU A 486 19.87 -12.52 32.96
CA GLU A 486 19.61 -13.51 34.04
C GLU A 486 20.46 -13.19 35.27
N LYS A 487 19.88 -12.49 36.27
CA LYS A 487 20.08 -12.81 37.69
C LYS A 487 18.82 -12.51 38.53
N LYS A 488 18.16 -13.61 38.95
CA LYS A 488 17.28 -13.81 40.12
C LYS A 488 15.85 -13.22 40.11
N PHE A 489 14.87 -14.14 40.07
CA PHE A 489 13.48 -13.97 40.52
C PHE A 489 13.41 -13.81 42.06
N PRO A 490 12.42 -13.06 42.62
CA PRO A 490 11.15 -13.70 42.99
C PRO A 490 9.84 -12.89 42.71
N LYS A 491 8.75 -13.66 42.79
CA LYS A 491 7.29 -13.44 42.69
C LYS A 491 6.69 -12.14 43.28
N THR A 492 5.56 -11.68 42.68
CA THR A 492 4.20 -11.40 43.25
C THR A 492 3.39 -10.54 42.25
N SER A 493 2.29 -11.01 41.66
CA SER A 493 0.86 -10.80 42.05
C SER A 493 0.42 -9.33 42.25
N HIS A 494 -0.27 -8.75 41.27
CA HIS A 494 -1.68 -8.32 41.32
C HIS A 494 -2.19 -7.90 39.95
#